data_AF-A0A537JNE2-F1
#
_entry.id   AF-A0A537JNE2-F1
#
_cell.length_a   1.000
_cell.length_b   1.000
_cell.length_c   1.000
_cell.angle_alpha   90.00
_cell.angle_beta   90.00
_cell.angle_gamma   90.00
#
_symmetry.space_group_name_H-M   'P 1'
#
loop_
_entity.id
_entity.type
_entity.pdbx_description
1 polymer ?
#
loop_
_entity_poly.entity_id
_entity_poly.type
_entity_poly.pdbx_seq_one_letter_code
_entity_poly.pdbx_strand_id
1 'polypeptide(L)' 'TASRAVFLDNRDEEAYVRGQFRILIALAQARGQAIAIGHVGRVTAGVLVAMLPEFDEAGIQLVRVSDLVR' A
#
# COMPACT_ATOMS: atom_id res chain seq x y z
N THR A 1 -11.43 1.75 -15.25
CA THR A 1 -10.00 1.56 -15.57
C THR A 1 -9.22 1.63 -14.27
N ALA A 2 -8.60 0.53 -13.84
CA ALA A 2 -7.73 0.56 -12.66
C ALA A 2 -6.43 1.27 -13.05
N SER A 3 -6.11 2.36 -12.36
CA SER A 3 -4.87 3.11 -12.57
C SER A 3 -4.01 3.03 -11.32
N ARG A 4 -2.71 2.79 -11.51
CA ARG A 4 -1.70 2.73 -10.43
C ARG A 4 -1.72 4.03 -9.63
N ALA A 5 -1.79 3.90 -8.30
CA ALA A 5 -1.95 5.04 -7.43
C ALA A 5 -0.66 5.44 -6.69
N VAL A 6 0.18 4.49 -6.28
CA VAL A 6 1.37 4.75 -5.44
C VAL A 6 2.56 3.85 -5.82
N PHE A 7 3.78 4.39 -5.76
CA PHE A 7 5.03 3.61 -5.73
C PHE A 7 5.56 3.59 -4.30
N LEU A 8 5.84 2.40 -3.74
CA LEU A 8 6.14 2.26 -2.31
C LEU A 8 7.61 2.51 -1.97
N ASP A 9 8.53 2.16 -2.86
CA ASP A 9 9.95 1.96 -2.52
C ASP A 9 10.94 2.49 -3.56
N ASN A 10 10.57 3.57 -4.24
CA ASN A 10 11.52 4.33 -5.06
C ASN A 10 12.65 4.99 -4.23
N ARG A 11 12.61 4.87 -2.90
CA ARG A 11 13.72 5.15 -1.98
C ARG A 11 13.77 4.03 -0.94
N ASP A 12 14.96 3.51 -0.68
CA ASP A 12 15.19 2.42 0.28
C ASP A 12 15.32 2.96 1.72
N GLU A 13 14.31 3.72 2.14
CA GLU A 13 14.26 4.38 3.45
C GLU A 13 12.94 4.01 4.15
N GLU A 14 13.02 3.41 5.33
CA GLU A 14 11.83 2.91 6.05
C GLU A 14 10.76 4.00 6.25
N ALA A 15 11.18 5.20 6.66
CA ALA A 15 10.28 6.32 6.88
C ALA A 15 9.57 6.76 5.59
N TYR A 16 10.27 6.69 4.45
CA TYR A 16 9.70 7.02 3.15
C TYR A 16 8.62 5.98 2.76
N VAL A 17 8.96 4.70 2.88
CA VAL A 17 8.03 3.59 2.56
C VAL A 17 6.78 3.65 3.44
N ARG A 18 6.93 3.93 4.74
CA ARG A 18 5.79 4.16 5.65
C ARG A 18 4.89 5.30 5.18
N GLY A 19 5.50 6.41 4.75
CA GLY A 19 4.77 7.53 4.16
C GLY A 19 3.96 7.13 2.93
N GLN A 20 4.52 6.31 2.04
CA GLN A 20 3.82 5.82 0.85
C GLN A 20 2.65 4.89 1.20
N PHE A 21 2.79 4.03 2.20
CA PHE A 21 1.67 3.22 2.69
C PHE A 21 0.54 4.05 3.27
N ARG A 22 0.84 5.13 4.01
CA ARG A 22 -0.22 6.04 4.51
C ARG A 22 -0.95 6.76 3.39
N ILE A 23 -0.24 7.14 2.32
CA ILE A 23 -0.87 7.67 1.10
C ILE A 23 -1.78 6.62 0.47
N LEU A 24 -1.33 5.35 0.39
CA LEU A 24 -2.14 4.25 -0.12
C LEU A 24 -3.43 4.06 0.70
N ILE A 25 -3.34 4.06 2.03
CA ILE A 25 -4.47 3.96 2.96
C ILE A 25 -5.47 5.09 2.67
N ALA A 26 -5.01 6.34 2.65
CA ALA A 26 -5.85 7.50 2.40
C ALA A 26 -6.56 7.43 1.02
N LEU A 27 -5.85 6.95 -0.01
CA LEU A 27 -6.42 6.77 -1.35
C LEU A 27 -7.46 5.66 -1.39
N ALA A 28 -7.23 4.55 -0.70
CA ALA A 28 -8.19 3.46 -0.61
C ALA A 28 -9.47 3.91 0.11
N GLN A 29 -9.36 4.67 1.19
CA GLN A 29 -10.50 5.24 1.90
C GLN A 29 -11.29 6.23 1.02
N ALA A 30 -10.58 7.11 0.29
CA ALA A 30 -11.23 8.11 -0.56
C ALA A 30 -11.90 7.53 -1.81
N ARG A 31 -11.40 6.41 -2.35
CA ARG A 31 -11.81 5.87 -3.66
C ARG A 31 -12.50 4.51 -3.57
N GLY A 32 -12.58 3.92 -2.38
CA GLY A 32 -13.02 2.55 -2.13
C GLY A 32 -11.98 1.47 -2.49
N GLN A 33 -10.96 1.80 -3.27
CA GLN A 33 -9.86 0.90 -3.64
C GLN A 33 -8.63 1.69 -4.08
N ALA A 34 -7.45 1.10 -3.91
CA ALA A 34 -6.20 1.64 -4.44
C ALA A 34 -5.19 0.51 -4.71
N ILE A 35 -4.32 0.73 -5.71
CA ILE A 35 -3.26 -0.20 -6.07
C ILE A 35 -1.92 0.52 -5.91
N ALA A 36 -1.04 -0.07 -5.13
CA ALA A 36 0.36 0.33 -5.02
C ALA A 36 1.28 -0.70 -5.69
N ILE A 37 2.45 -0.25 -6.13
CA ILE A 37 3.51 -1.10 -6.65
C ILE A 37 4.77 -0.87 -5.81
N GLY A 38 5.39 -1.96 -5.39
CA GLY A 38 6.70 -1.97 -4.75
C GLY A 38 7.47 -3.20 -5.18
N HIS A 39 8.76 -3.21 -4.88
CA HIS A 39 9.65 -4.33 -5.07
C HIS A 39 9.70 -5.19 -3.79
N VAL A 40 10.06 -6.46 -3.97
CA VAL A 40 10.33 -7.40 -2.86
C VAL A 40 11.68 -7.06 -2.23
N GLY A 41 11.75 -5.88 -1.59
CA GLY A 41 12.85 -5.48 -0.71
C GLY A 41 12.56 -5.87 0.74
N ARG A 42 13.61 -6.11 1.54
CA ARG A 42 13.47 -6.39 2.98
C ARG A 42 12.77 -5.23 3.71
N VAL A 43 13.02 -4.00 3.30
CA VAL A 43 12.41 -2.79 3.88
C VAL A 43 10.91 -2.75 3.58
N THR A 44 10.51 -2.87 2.32
CA THR A 44 9.09 -2.83 1.92
C THR A 44 8.25 -3.90 2.61
N ALA A 45 8.74 -5.15 2.66
CA ALA A 45 8.05 -6.23 3.34
C ALA A 45 7.97 -6.03 4.85
N GLY A 46 9.06 -5.58 5.49
CA GLY A 46 9.08 -5.30 6.93
C GLY A 46 8.13 -4.18 7.33
N VAL A 47 8.09 -3.10 6.54
CA VAL A 47 7.16 -1.99 6.76
C VAL A 47 5.71 -2.43 6.57
N LEU A 48 5.41 -3.21 5.52
CA LEU A 48 4.06 -3.73 5.30
C LEU A 48 3.56 -4.50 6.53
N VAL A 49 4.35 -5.44 7.04
CA VAL A 49 4.00 -6.23 8.24
C VAL A 49 3.79 -5.33 9.45
N ALA A 50 4.68 -4.35 9.67
CA ALA A 50 4.57 -3.42 10.79
C ALA A 50 3.35 -2.49 10.69
N MET A 51 2.82 -2.27 9.49
CA MET A 51 1.68 -1.40 9.24
C MET A 51 0.34 -2.14 9.17
N LEU A 52 0.31 -3.48 9.16
CA LEU A 52 -0.95 -4.24 9.14
C LEU A 52 -1.99 -3.75 10.17
N PRO A 53 -1.62 -3.42 11.43
CA PRO A 53 -2.58 -2.85 12.37
C PRO A 53 -3.19 -1.51 11.90
N GLU A 54 -2.41 -0.63 11.26
CA GLU A 54 -2.92 0.63 10.70
C GLU A 54 -3.92 0.37 9.55
N PHE A 55 -3.72 -0.70 8.76
CA PHE A 55 -4.68 -1.11 7.72
C PHE A 55 -5.99 -1.64 8.32
N ASP A 56 -5.90 -2.47 9.37
CA ASP A 56 -7.05 -3.04 10.05
C ASP A 56 -7.88 -1.94 10.74
N GLU A 57 -7.22 -1.02 11.46
CA GLU A 57 -7.87 0.16 12.08
C GLU A 57 -8.54 1.06 11.05
N ALA A 58 -7.95 1.18 9.85
CA ALA A 58 -8.51 1.94 8.74
C ALA A 58 -9.65 1.20 8.00
N GLY A 59 -9.96 -0.05 8.37
CA GLY A 59 -10.97 -0.88 7.72
C GLY A 59 -10.58 -1.32 6.31
N ILE A 60 -9.29 -1.43 6.02
CA ILE A 60 -8.77 -1.74 4.69
C ILE A 60 -8.34 -3.20 4.61
N GLN A 61 -8.90 -3.93 3.64
CA GLN A 61 -8.51 -5.30 3.34
C GLN A 61 -7.49 -5.34 2.21
N LEU A 62 -6.37 -6.02 2.43
CA LEU A 62 -5.41 -6.37 1.38
C LEU A 62 -5.94 -7.56 0.57
N VAL A 63 -6.01 -7.41 -0.75
CA VAL A 63 -6.50 -8.44 -1.69
C VAL A 63 -5.51 -8.66 -2.84
N ARG A 64 -5.71 -9.71 -3.64
CA ARG A 64 -4.89 -9.91 -4.83
C ARG A 64 -5.27 -8.87 -5.87
N VAL A 65 -4.30 -8.42 -6.66
CA VAL A 65 -4.56 -7.46 -7.75
C VAL A 65 -5.62 -8.00 -8.73
N SER A 66 -5.62 -9.31 -8.99
CA SER A 66 -6.64 -9.99 -9.81
C SER A 66 -8.08 -9.81 -9.32
N ASP A 67 -8.27 -9.52 -8.03
CA ASP A 67 -9.59 -9.31 -7.44
C ASP A 67 -10.10 -7.87 -7.68
N LEU A 68 -9.19 -6.93 -8.01
CA LEU A 68 -9.48 -5.52 -8.26
C LEU A 68 -9.52 -5.15 -9.75
N VAL A 69 -8.76 -5.86 -10.59
CA VAL A 69 -8.71 -5.59 -12.04
C VAL A 69 -9.56 -6.61 -12.81
N ARG A 70 -10.40 -6.11 -13.72
CA ARG A 70 -11.12 -6.89 -14.73
C ARG A 70 -10.54 -6.62 -16.10
#